data_AF-A0A8C9AHV8-F1
#
_entry.id   AF-A0A8C9AHV8-F1
#
_cell.length_a   1.000
_cell.length_b   1.000
_cell.length_c   1.000
_cell.angle_alpha   90.00
_cell.angle_beta   90.00
_cell.angle_gamma   90.00
#
_symmetry.space_group_name_H-M   'P 1'
#
loop_
_entity.id
_entity.type
_entity.pdbx_description
1 polymer ?
#
loop_
_entity_poly.entity_id
_entity_poly.type
_entity_poly.pdbx_seq_one_letter_code
_entity_poly.pdbx_strand_id
1 'polypeptide(L)'
;MPAAGSELLCPPSPPPAQKRVAEPRPPHGELQYLGQVEHILRHGSRKDDRTGTGTLSVFGMQARYSLRDYSGQGVDQLQKVIDTIKTNPDDRRIIMCAWNPKDLPLMALPPCHALCQFYVVNGELSCQLYQRSGDMGLGVPFNIASYALLTYMIAHITGLKPGDFVHTLGDAHIYLNHIEPLKIQLQREPRPFPKLKILRKVETIDDFKAEDFKIEGYNPHPTIKMEMAL
;
A
#
# COMPACT_ATOMS: atom_id res chain seq x y z
N MET A 1 -24.39 75.41 -7.70
CA MET A 1 -24.06 74.97 -9.08
C MET A 1 -23.30 73.65 -8.98
N PRO A 2 -23.64 72.61 -9.74
CA PRO A 2 -23.14 71.25 -9.50
C PRO A 2 -21.75 71.05 -10.09
N ALA A 3 -20.91 70.27 -9.39
CA ALA A 3 -19.65 69.74 -9.91
C ALA A 3 -19.90 68.37 -10.56
N ALA A 4 -19.29 68.17 -11.73
CA ALA A 4 -19.49 67.05 -12.63
C ALA A 4 -19.09 65.69 -12.03
N GLY A 5 -19.89 64.67 -12.32
CA GLY A 5 -19.57 63.27 -12.03
C GLY A 5 -18.51 62.73 -12.99
N SER A 6 -17.53 62.01 -12.44
CA SER A 6 -16.67 61.10 -13.19
C SER A 6 -17.03 59.67 -12.80
N GLU A 7 -17.75 58.96 -13.67
CA GLU A 7 -17.95 57.52 -13.53
C GLU A 7 -16.62 56.81 -13.84
N LEU A 8 -16.00 56.22 -12.81
CA LEU A 8 -14.88 55.30 -12.98
C LEU A 8 -15.44 53.94 -13.44
N LEU A 9 -15.29 53.65 -14.74
CA LEU A 9 -15.58 52.34 -15.33
C LEU A 9 -14.63 51.28 -14.75
N CYS A 10 -15.20 50.29 -14.06
CA CYS A 10 -14.48 49.10 -13.62
C CYS A 10 -14.11 48.23 -14.84
N PRO A 11 -12.88 47.71 -14.97
CA PRO A 11 -12.51 46.86 -16.10
C PRO A 11 -13.29 45.54 -16.08
N PRO A 12 -13.62 44.95 -17.25
CA PRO A 12 -14.37 43.71 -17.33
C PRO A 12 -13.61 42.55 -16.73
N SER A 13 -14.33 41.66 -16.04
CA SER A 13 -13.80 40.45 -15.44
C SER A 13 -13.20 39.53 -16.51
N PRO A 14 -12.09 38.82 -16.22
CA PRO A 14 -11.50 37.88 -17.16
C PRO A 14 -12.49 36.74 -17.48
N PRO A 15 -12.44 36.19 -18.71
CA PRO A 15 -13.33 35.10 -19.10
C PRO A 15 -13.10 33.87 -18.20
N PRO A 16 -14.15 33.05 -17.96
CA PRO A 16 -14.03 31.86 -17.14
C PRO A 16 -13.02 30.88 -17.75
N ALA A 17 -12.13 30.35 -16.90
CA ALA A 17 -11.13 29.38 -17.32
C ALA A 17 -11.81 28.16 -17.98
N GLN A 18 -11.41 27.85 -19.21
CA GLN A 18 -11.87 26.67 -19.92
C GLN A 18 -11.51 25.42 -19.10
N LYS A 19 -12.51 24.61 -18.73
CA LYS A 19 -12.31 23.31 -18.10
C LYS A 19 -11.51 22.43 -19.07
N ARG A 20 -10.22 22.21 -18.78
CA ARG A 20 -9.42 21.21 -19.47
C ARG A 20 -10.06 19.84 -19.26
N VAL A 21 -10.46 19.21 -20.37
CA VAL A 21 -10.81 17.79 -20.37
C VAL A 21 -9.55 17.01 -20.01
N ALA A 22 -9.63 16.14 -18.99
CA ALA A 22 -8.50 15.33 -18.58
C ALA A 22 -8.12 14.39 -19.75
N GLU A 23 -6.88 14.49 -20.23
CA GLU A 23 -6.38 13.58 -21.26
C GLU A 23 -6.43 12.12 -20.77
N PRO A 24 -6.70 11.15 -21.66
CA PRO A 24 -6.69 9.75 -21.31
C PRO A 24 -5.31 9.35 -20.79
N ARG A 25 -5.31 8.56 -19.73
CA ARG A 25 -4.09 8.26 -19.00
C ARG A 25 -3.15 7.37 -19.82
N PRO A 26 -1.83 7.60 -19.74
CA PRO A 26 -0.88 6.75 -20.41
C PRO A 26 -0.95 5.32 -19.81
N PRO A 27 -0.88 4.27 -20.64
CA PRO A 27 -0.88 2.88 -20.17
C PRO A 27 0.31 2.60 -19.23
N HIS A 28 0.16 1.60 -18.35
CA HIS A 28 1.19 1.18 -17.39
C HIS A 28 2.53 0.95 -18.11
N GLY A 29 3.64 1.46 -17.55
CA GLY A 29 4.94 1.47 -18.23
C GLY A 29 5.43 0.09 -18.65
N GLU A 30 5.08 -0.95 -17.89
CA GLU A 30 5.41 -2.36 -18.17
C GLU A 30 4.72 -2.90 -19.42
N LEU A 31 3.55 -2.38 -19.81
CA LEU A 31 2.86 -2.81 -21.03
C LEU A 31 3.68 -2.53 -22.30
N GLN A 32 4.57 -1.53 -22.27
CA GLN A 32 5.50 -1.27 -23.36
C GLN A 32 6.51 -2.43 -23.51
N TYR A 33 7.02 -2.96 -22.39
CA TYR A 33 7.92 -4.11 -22.41
C TYR A 33 7.19 -5.37 -22.89
N LEU A 34 6.01 -5.67 -22.33
CA LEU A 34 5.24 -6.86 -22.71
C LEU A 34 4.83 -6.83 -24.19
N GLY A 35 4.43 -5.67 -24.71
CA GLY A 35 4.13 -5.49 -26.13
C GLY A 35 5.35 -5.69 -27.03
N GLN A 36 6.55 -5.28 -26.61
CA GLN A 36 7.79 -5.54 -27.34
C GLN A 36 8.13 -7.03 -27.39
N VAL A 37 7.97 -7.74 -26.26
CA VAL A 37 8.16 -9.20 -26.20
C VAL A 37 7.20 -9.91 -27.15
N GLU A 38 5.90 -9.57 -27.08
CA GLU A 38 4.90 -10.15 -27.97
C GLU A 38 5.20 -9.86 -29.45
N HIS A 39 5.64 -8.65 -29.77
CA HIS A 39 5.99 -8.27 -31.14
C HIS A 39 7.19 -9.08 -31.67
N ILE A 40 8.24 -9.30 -30.87
CA ILE A 40 9.37 -10.16 -31.26
C ILE A 40 8.91 -11.60 -31.49
N LEU A 41 8.06 -12.14 -30.61
CA LEU A 41 7.58 -13.52 -30.74
C LEU A 41 6.75 -13.72 -32.01
N ARG A 42 5.95 -12.72 -32.40
CA ARG A 42 5.07 -12.79 -33.57
C ARG A 42 5.75 -12.46 -34.89
N HIS A 43 6.69 -11.52 -34.88
CA HIS A 43 7.21 -10.91 -36.11
C HIS A 43 8.74 -10.96 -36.21
N GLY A 44 9.43 -11.50 -35.20
CA GLY A 44 10.88 -11.64 -35.20
C GLY A 44 11.38 -12.58 -36.29
N SER A 45 12.47 -12.19 -36.94
CA SER A 45 13.18 -13.05 -37.89
C SER A 45 14.23 -13.86 -37.16
N ARG A 46 14.31 -15.16 -37.50
CA ARG A 46 15.35 -16.03 -36.98
C ARG A 46 16.72 -15.60 -37.52
N LYS A 47 17.70 -15.46 -36.63
CA LYS A 47 19.10 -15.20 -36.97
C LYS A 47 20.00 -16.16 -36.20
N ASP A 48 20.99 -16.70 -36.89
CA ASP A 48 22.06 -17.41 -36.21
C ASP A 48 22.91 -16.43 -35.41
N ASP A 49 23.43 -16.91 -34.30
CA ASP A 49 24.28 -16.13 -33.40
C ASP A 49 25.59 -16.88 -33.15
N ARG A 50 26.57 -16.16 -32.58
CA ARG A 50 27.92 -16.71 -32.31
C ARG A 50 27.94 -17.88 -31.33
N THR A 51 26.84 -18.13 -30.60
CA THR A 51 26.72 -19.22 -29.63
C THR A 51 26.16 -20.50 -30.25
N GLY A 52 25.61 -20.41 -31.47
CA GLY A 52 24.95 -21.53 -32.15
C GLY A 52 23.51 -21.79 -31.68
N THR A 53 22.98 -20.96 -30.78
CA THR A 53 21.60 -21.10 -30.25
C THR A 53 20.58 -20.48 -31.21
N GLY A 54 20.96 -19.39 -31.87
CA GLY A 54 20.08 -18.58 -32.70
C GLY A 54 19.16 -17.68 -31.87
N THR A 55 18.57 -16.67 -32.53
CA THR A 55 17.72 -15.65 -31.92
C THR A 55 16.50 -15.34 -32.80
N LEU A 56 15.40 -14.91 -32.18
CA LEU A 56 14.33 -14.18 -32.87
C LEU A 56 14.56 -12.68 -32.66
N SER A 57 14.69 -11.93 -33.74
CA SER A 57 15.11 -10.52 -33.67
C SER A 57 14.27 -9.63 -34.58
N VAL A 58 13.99 -8.43 -34.09
CA VAL A 58 13.47 -7.30 -34.87
C VAL A 58 14.47 -6.15 -34.77
N PHE A 59 14.54 -5.30 -35.79
CA PHE A 59 15.48 -4.19 -35.80
C PHE A 59 14.83 -2.91 -35.25
N GLY A 60 15.26 -2.51 -34.05
CA GLY A 60 14.82 -1.28 -33.40
C GLY A 60 13.51 -1.43 -32.64
N MET A 61 13.54 -1.14 -31.34
CA MET A 61 12.37 -0.98 -30.49
C MET A 61 12.61 0.17 -29.52
N GLN A 62 11.56 0.88 -29.13
CA GLN A 62 11.65 1.97 -28.18
C GLN A 62 10.58 1.81 -27.09
N ALA A 63 10.98 2.06 -25.85
CA ALA A 63 10.09 2.21 -24.72
C ALA A 63 10.51 3.45 -23.93
N ARG A 64 9.53 4.13 -23.33
CA ARG A 64 9.76 5.27 -22.45
C ARG A 64 9.24 4.93 -21.06
N TYR A 65 10.15 4.85 -20.10
CA TYR A 65 9.83 4.67 -18.69
C TYR A 65 9.90 6.01 -17.97
N SER A 66 8.96 6.25 -17.06
CA SER A 66 9.04 7.40 -16.18
C SER A 66 10.14 7.16 -15.14
N LEU A 67 11.16 8.03 -15.09
CA LEU A 67 12.21 8.03 -14.04
C LEU A 67 11.91 9.03 -12.92
N ARG A 68 10.65 9.45 -12.77
CA ARG A 68 10.28 10.45 -11.78
C ARG A 68 10.59 9.94 -10.38
N ASP A 69 11.40 10.70 -9.66
CA ASP A 69 11.61 10.55 -8.23
C ASP A 69 10.45 11.22 -7.48
N TYR A 70 9.82 10.48 -6.57
CA TYR A 70 8.73 10.98 -5.73
C TYR A 70 9.22 11.53 -4.38
N SER A 71 10.54 11.53 -4.12
CA SER A 71 11.14 12.11 -2.92
C SER A 71 10.68 13.56 -2.74
N GLY A 72 10.17 13.86 -1.55
CA GLY A 72 9.63 15.19 -1.21
C GLY A 72 8.30 15.55 -1.88
N GLN A 73 7.65 14.62 -2.60
CA GLN A 73 6.31 14.83 -3.17
C GLN A 73 5.22 14.21 -2.31
N GLY A 74 4.03 14.83 -2.32
CA GLY A 74 2.88 14.35 -1.56
C GLY A 74 2.99 14.63 -0.07
N VAL A 75 2.32 13.80 0.74
CA VAL A 75 2.34 13.89 2.20
C VAL A 75 2.90 12.58 2.74
N ASP A 76 4.02 12.65 3.45
CA ASP A 76 4.55 11.53 4.20
C ASP A 76 3.72 11.32 5.47
N GLN A 77 2.63 10.55 5.33
CA GLN A 77 1.72 10.26 6.43
C GLN A 77 2.40 9.40 7.51
N LEU A 78 3.30 8.49 7.14
CA LEU A 78 3.98 7.61 8.08
C LEU A 78 4.94 8.40 8.97
N GLN A 79 5.76 9.27 8.39
CA GLN A 79 6.66 10.13 9.17
C GLN A 79 5.85 11.07 10.06
N LYS A 80 4.76 11.67 9.55
CA LYS A 80 3.87 12.53 10.36
C LYS A 80 3.26 11.77 11.54
N VAL A 81 2.85 10.52 11.35
CA VAL A 81 2.36 9.65 12.44
C VAL A 81 3.45 9.45 13.49
N ILE A 82 4.67 9.08 13.08
CA ILE A 82 5.80 8.84 13.98
C ILE A 82 6.15 10.11 14.77
N ASP A 83 6.24 11.25 14.10
CA ASP A 83 6.55 12.54 14.72
C ASP A 83 5.47 12.95 15.72
N THR A 84 4.19 12.75 15.37
CA THR A 84 3.07 13.06 16.27
C THR A 84 3.09 12.16 17.50
N ILE A 85 3.39 10.86 17.36
CA ILE A 85 3.54 9.94 18.50
C ILE A 85 4.67 10.41 19.42
N LYS A 86 5.80 10.86 18.86
CA LYS A 86 6.96 11.33 19.66
C LYS A 86 6.71 12.66 20.38
N THR A 87 5.92 13.56 19.79
CA THR A 87 5.82 14.96 20.24
C THR A 87 4.48 15.32 20.88
N ASN A 88 3.39 14.67 20.47
CA ASN A 88 2.03 14.89 20.97
C ASN A 88 1.24 13.56 20.98
N PRO A 89 1.62 12.59 21.84
CA PRO A 89 1.04 11.25 21.84
C PRO A 89 -0.47 11.20 22.15
N ASP A 90 -1.02 12.23 22.80
CA ASP A 90 -2.44 12.34 23.12
C ASP A 90 -3.30 12.84 21.93
N ASP A 91 -2.67 13.14 20.78
CA ASP A 91 -3.38 13.58 19.58
C ASP A 91 -4.35 12.50 19.08
N ARG A 92 -5.55 12.91 18.70
CA ARG A 92 -6.62 12.02 18.22
C ARG A 92 -6.65 11.91 16.69
N ARG A 93 -5.64 12.43 16.00
CA ARG A 93 -5.52 12.51 14.54
C ARG A 93 -4.29 11.77 14.01
N ILE A 94 -3.74 10.86 14.81
CA ILE A 94 -2.61 10.01 14.41
C ILE A 94 -3.14 8.93 13.45
N ILE A 95 -3.33 9.30 12.18
CA ILE A 95 -4.02 8.51 11.16
C ILE A 95 -3.15 8.42 9.90
N MET A 96 -3.17 7.24 9.28
CA MET A 96 -2.62 7.01 7.94
C MET A 96 -3.71 6.39 7.04
N CYS A 97 -3.89 6.96 5.85
CA CYS A 97 -4.94 6.56 4.91
C CYS A 97 -4.36 6.24 3.53
N ALA A 98 -4.68 5.05 3.02
CA ALA A 98 -4.32 4.61 1.67
C ALA A 98 -5.44 4.92 0.64
N TRP A 99 -6.65 5.21 1.11
CA TRP A 99 -7.80 5.49 0.24
C TRP A 99 -7.75 6.91 -0.33
N ASN A 100 -7.24 7.05 -1.55
CA ASN A 100 -7.18 8.32 -2.27
C ASN A 100 -8.18 8.31 -3.46
N PRO A 101 -9.36 8.95 -3.35
CA PRO A 101 -10.40 8.92 -4.37
C PRO A 101 -9.95 9.38 -5.76
N LYS A 102 -9.02 10.34 -5.83
CA LYS A 102 -8.48 10.85 -7.09
C LYS A 102 -7.65 9.79 -7.82
N ASP A 103 -6.93 8.98 -7.05
CA ASP A 103 -5.97 8.02 -7.57
C ASP A 103 -6.52 6.59 -7.64
N LEU A 104 -7.71 6.31 -7.07
CA LEU A 104 -8.37 4.99 -7.19
C LEU A 104 -8.41 4.47 -8.63
N PRO A 105 -8.76 5.28 -9.66
CA PRO A 105 -8.78 4.78 -11.03
C PRO A 105 -7.40 4.44 -11.60
N LEU A 106 -6.30 4.88 -10.95
CA LEU A 106 -4.91 4.62 -11.31
C LEU A 106 -4.37 3.32 -10.71
N MET A 107 -4.98 2.85 -9.63
CA MET A 107 -4.49 1.70 -8.87
C MET A 107 -4.86 0.41 -9.58
N ALA A 108 -3.95 -0.57 -9.62
CA ALA A 108 -4.23 -1.91 -10.15
C ALA A 108 -5.40 -2.55 -9.39
N LEU A 109 -5.44 -2.37 -8.07
CA LEU A 109 -6.55 -2.73 -7.20
C LEU A 109 -6.72 -1.63 -6.13
N PRO A 110 -7.96 -1.18 -5.85
CA PRO A 110 -8.22 -0.30 -4.72
C PRO A 110 -7.75 -0.93 -3.39
N PRO A 111 -7.17 -0.17 -2.46
CA PRO A 111 -6.60 -0.72 -1.24
C PRO A 111 -7.68 -1.39 -0.38
N CYS A 112 -7.40 -2.61 0.09
CA CYS A 112 -8.30 -3.32 1.01
C CYS A 112 -8.16 -2.77 2.44
N HIS A 113 -6.92 -2.63 2.93
CA HIS A 113 -6.58 -1.99 4.20
C HIS A 113 -6.51 -0.47 3.99
N ALA A 114 -7.63 0.20 4.22
CA ALA A 114 -7.89 1.54 3.70
C ALA A 114 -7.38 2.64 4.64
N LEU A 115 -7.48 2.45 5.95
CA LEU A 115 -7.15 3.45 6.96
C LEU A 115 -6.70 2.78 8.25
N CYS A 116 -5.63 3.28 8.87
CA CYS A 116 -5.28 2.92 10.24
C CYS A 116 -5.11 4.15 11.13
N GLN A 117 -5.50 4.02 12.39
CA GLN A 117 -5.36 5.03 13.44
C GLN A 117 -4.51 4.46 14.57
N PHE A 118 -3.63 5.29 15.12
CA PHE A 118 -2.81 4.95 16.28
C PHE A 118 -3.32 5.67 17.52
N TYR A 119 -3.08 5.05 18.67
CA TYR A 119 -3.49 5.57 19.98
C TYR A 119 -2.43 5.24 21.01
N VAL A 120 -2.03 6.22 21.82
CA VAL A 120 -1.04 6.04 22.88
C VAL A 120 -1.72 6.21 24.23
N VAL A 121 -1.51 5.26 25.13
CA VAL A 121 -1.96 5.34 26.52
C VAL A 121 -1.03 4.53 27.42
N ASN A 122 -0.72 5.01 28.62
CA ASN A 122 0.11 4.29 29.61
C ASN A 122 1.48 3.78 29.08
N GLY A 123 2.09 4.49 28.12
CA GLY A 123 3.35 4.08 27.50
C GLY A 123 3.22 2.94 26.47
N GLU A 124 1.99 2.61 26.06
CA GLU A 124 1.67 1.60 25.06
C GLU A 124 1.09 2.24 23.80
N LEU A 125 1.50 1.73 22.63
CA LEU A 125 1.01 2.13 21.32
C LEU A 125 0.06 1.07 20.77
N SER A 126 -1.20 1.45 20.58
CA SER A 126 -2.23 0.62 19.95
C SER A 126 -2.50 1.08 18.52
N CYS A 127 -3.02 0.18 17.68
CA CYS A 127 -3.35 0.45 16.28
C CYS A 127 -4.73 -0.12 15.93
N GLN A 128 -5.60 0.71 15.36
CA GLN A 128 -6.85 0.28 14.76
C GLN A 128 -6.73 0.31 13.24
N LEU A 129 -7.02 -0.80 12.57
CA LEU A 129 -7.10 -0.91 11.11
C LEU A 129 -8.56 -1.02 10.66
N TYR A 130 -8.97 -0.18 9.72
CA TYR A 130 -10.16 -0.38 8.91
C TYR A 130 -9.79 -0.99 7.55
N GLN A 131 -10.30 -2.19 7.30
CA GLN A 131 -10.16 -2.91 6.04
C GLN A 131 -11.52 -3.06 5.37
N ARG A 132 -11.73 -2.40 4.23
CA ARG A 132 -13.02 -2.35 3.52
C ARG A 132 -13.49 -3.72 3.03
N SER A 133 -12.57 -4.65 2.79
CA SER A 133 -12.83 -5.97 2.21
C SER A 133 -11.79 -6.95 2.73
N GLY A 134 -12.24 -7.98 3.46
CA GLY A 134 -11.41 -8.96 4.14
C GLY A 134 -11.75 -10.37 3.72
N ASP A 135 -10.88 -10.98 2.93
CA ASP A 135 -10.90 -12.41 2.67
C ASP A 135 -10.48 -13.15 3.94
N MET A 136 -11.44 -13.80 4.59
CA MET A 136 -11.25 -14.50 5.86
C MET A 136 -10.38 -15.76 5.72
N GLY A 137 -10.25 -16.33 4.53
CA GLY A 137 -9.47 -17.53 4.27
C GLY A 137 -7.98 -17.24 4.12
N LEU A 138 -7.63 -16.31 3.23
CA LEU A 138 -6.23 -16.01 2.91
C LEU A 138 -5.76 -14.65 3.44
N GLY A 139 -6.51 -13.58 3.16
CA GLY A 139 -6.06 -12.21 3.38
C GLY A 139 -5.96 -11.81 4.84
N VAL A 140 -7.02 -12.04 5.61
CA VAL A 140 -7.15 -11.54 7.00
C VAL A 140 -6.04 -12.07 7.92
N PRO A 141 -5.67 -13.37 7.93
CA PRO A 141 -4.55 -13.85 8.74
C PRO A 141 -3.23 -13.11 8.44
N PHE A 142 -2.95 -12.80 7.17
CA PHE A 142 -1.79 -12.01 6.77
C PHE A 142 -1.92 -10.55 7.22
N ASN A 143 -3.09 -9.94 7.06
CA ASN A 143 -3.33 -8.55 7.44
C ASN A 143 -3.19 -8.31 8.95
N ILE A 144 -3.63 -9.26 9.78
CA ILE A 144 -3.44 -9.22 11.23
C ILE A 144 -1.94 -9.18 11.56
N ALA A 145 -1.15 -10.13 11.03
CA ALA A 145 0.28 -10.19 11.29
C ALA A 145 1.01 -8.93 10.77
N SER A 146 0.63 -8.43 9.60
CA SER A 146 1.24 -7.26 8.96
C SER A 146 1.07 -5.97 9.78
N TYR A 147 -0.16 -5.65 10.22
CA TYR A 147 -0.40 -4.43 10.98
C TYR A 147 -0.02 -4.56 12.47
N ALA A 148 -0.03 -5.77 13.03
CA ALA A 148 0.62 -6.02 14.31
C ALA A 148 2.12 -5.73 14.22
N LEU A 149 2.81 -6.23 13.18
CA LEU A 149 4.24 -5.96 12.96
C LEU A 149 4.52 -4.46 12.80
N LEU A 150 3.73 -3.73 12.01
CA LEU A 150 3.86 -2.28 11.87
C LEU A 150 3.74 -1.57 13.25
N THR A 151 2.80 -2.01 14.08
CA THR A 151 2.61 -1.47 15.43
C THR A 151 3.83 -1.72 16.31
N TYR A 152 4.42 -2.93 16.25
CA TYR A 152 5.67 -3.25 16.95
C TYR A 152 6.84 -2.37 16.47
N MET A 153 6.97 -2.16 15.16
CA MET A 153 8.03 -1.34 14.57
C MET A 153 7.92 0.13 15.03
N ILE A 154 6.73 0.72 14.95
CA ILE A 154 6.51 2.10 15.38
C ILE A 154 6.69 2.24 16.89
N ALA A 155 6.18 1.30 17.69
CA ALA A 155 6.37 1.30 19.14
C ALA A 155 7.87 1.28 19.49
N HIS A 156 8.64 0.41 18.83
CA HIS A 156 10.09 0.29 19.02
C HIS A 156 10.82 1.62 18.76
N ILE A 157 10.62 2.26 17.61
CA ILE A 157 11.34 3.50 17.26
C ILE A 157 10.84 4.75 18.00
N THR A 158 9.72 4.63 18.71
CA THR A 158 9.13 5.69 19.55
C THR A 158 9.37 5.45 21.03
N GLY A 159 10.04 4.35 21.41
CA GLY A 159 10.32 3.99 22.80
C GLY A 159 9.08 3.54 23.59
N LEU A 160 8.00 3.18 22.91
CA LEU A 160 6.75 2.68 23.48
C LEU A 160 6.73 1.15 23.48
N LYS A 161 5.82 0.59 24.27
CA LYS A 161 5.48 -0.83 24.20
C LYS A 161 4.35 -1.05 23.19
N PRO A 162 4.29 -2.18 22.47
CA PRO A 162 3.11 -2.51 21.68
C PRO A 162 1.92 -2.79 22.61
N GLY A 163 0.80 -2.11 22.36
CA GLY A 163 -0.50 -2.33 22.99
C GLY A 163 -1.41 -3.19 22.11
N ASP A 164 -2.67 -2.77 21.96
CA ASP A 164 -3.68 -3.53 21.22
C ASP A 164 -3.60 -3.30 19.70
N PHE A 165 -3.88 -4.37 18.95
CA PHE A 165 -4.23 -4.27 17.53
C PHE A 165 -5.72 -4.57 17.35
N VAL A 166 -6.47 -3.59 16.83
CA VAL A 166 -7.92 -3.66 16.61
C VAL A 166 -8.21 -3.73 15.11
N HIS A 167 -8.76 -4.83 14.63
CA HIS A 167 -9.06 -5.02 13.21
C HIS A 167 -10.56 -4.87 12.94
N THR A 168 -10.93 -3.83 12.21
CA THR A 168 -12.29 -3.55 11.75
C THR A 168 -12.43 -3.97 10.28
N LEU A 169 -13.40 -4.82 9.98
CA LEU A 169 -13.70 -5.28 8.62
C LEU A 169 -15.00 -4.63 8.13
N GLY A 170 -14.99 -4.15 6.88
CA GLY A 170 -16.20 -3.74 6.16
C GLY A 170 -16.93 -4.97 5.63
N ASP A 171 -16.58 -5.42 4.42
CA ASP A 171 -17.06 -6.67 3.85
C ASP A 171 -16.13 -7.84 4.22
N ALA A 172 -16.49 -8.58 5.27
CA ALA A 172 -15.83 -9.81 5.67
C ALA A 172 -16.46 -11.01 4.94
N HIS A 173 -15.69 -11.70 4.12
CA HIS A 173 -16.20 -12.75 3.23
C HIS A 173 -15.31 -13.99 3.19
N ILE A 174 -15.90 -15.11 2.79
CA ILE A 174 -15.22 -16.38 2.50
C ILE A 174 -15.49 -16.72 1.05
N TYR A 175 -14.44 -16.95 0.25
CA TYR A 175 -14.62 -17.47 -1.10
C TYR A 175 -15.15 -18.91 -1.07
N LEU A 176 -16.02 -19.26 -2.02
CA LEU A 176 -16.68 -20.56 -2.05
C LEU A 176 -15.69 -21.73 -2.11
N ASN A 177 -14.58 -21.56 -2.83
CA ASN A 177 -13.50 -22.55 -2.92
C ASN A 177 -12.66 -22.67 -1.62
N HIS A 178 -12.88 -21.82 -0.61
CA HIS A 178 -12.21 -21.90 0.69
C HIS A 178 -13.06 -22.58 1.76
N ILE A 179 -14.34 -22.87 1.50
CA ILE A 179 -15.26 -23.43 2.51
C ILE A 179 -14.73 -24.75 3.09
N GLU A 180 -14.38 -25.72 2.25
CA GLU A 180 -13.88 -27.03 2.73
C GLU A 180 -12.52 -26.93 3.44
N PRO A 181 -11.51 -26.21 2.90
CA PRO A 181 -10.29 -25.88 3.63
C PRO A 181 -10.53 -25.28 5.03
N LEU A 182 -11.47 -24.32 5.13
CA LEU A 182 -11.78 -23.65 6.39
C LEU A 182 -12.52 -24.56 7.37
N LYS A 183 -13.41 -25.45 6.90
CA LYS A 183 -14.02 -26.47 7.76
C LYS A 183 -12.96 -27.36 8.41
N ILE A 184 -11.90 -27.73 7.68
CA ILE A 184 -10.77 -28.48 8.24
C ILE A 184 -10.03 -27.63 9.28
N GLN A 185 -9.81 -26.34 9.00
CA GLN A 185 -9.16 -25.43 9.94
C GLN A 185 -9.95 -25.29 11.25
N LEU A 186 -11.28 -25.22 11.18
CA LEU A 186 -12.18 -25.09 12.33
C LEU A 186 -12.17 -26.31 13.26
N GLN A 187 -11.71 -27.48 12.80
CA GLN A 187 -11.54 -28.66 13.66
C GLN A 187 -10.24 -28.63 14.48
N ARG A 188 -9.36 -27.64 14.26
CA ARG A 188 -8.06 -27.56 14.93
C ARG A 188 -8.17 -26.72 16.20
N GLU A 189 -7.73 -27.27 17.32
CA GLU A 189 -7.56 -26.49 18.53
C GLU A 189 -6.42 -25.47 18.38
N PRO A 190 -6.63 -24.18 18.71
CA PRO A 190 -5.58 -23.17 18.69
C PRO A 190 -4.43 -23.54 19.63
N ARG A 191 -3.21 -23.23 19.20
CA ARG A 191 -2.00 -23.32 20.03
C ARG A 191 -1.60 -21.93 20.53
N PRO A 192 -0.78 -21.83 21.59
CA PRO A 192 -0.30 -20.53 22.06
C PRO A 192 0.34 -19.72 20.93
N PHE A 193 0.08 -18.41 20.91
CA PHE A 193 0.70 -17.51 19.95
C PHE A 193 2.23 -17.45 20.14
N PRO A 194 2.99 -17.23 19.05
CA PRO A 194 4.42 -16.97 19.16
C PRO A 194 4.69 -15.61 19.80
N LYS A 195 5.96 -15.36 20.11
CA LYS A 195 6.45 -14.05 20.52
C LYS A 195 7.33 -13.45 19.43
N LEU A 196 7.09 -12.19 19.10
CA LEU A 196 7.96 -11.42 18.20
C LEU A 196 9.03 -10.71 19.04
N LYS A 197 10.29 -10.79 18.61
CA LYS A 197 11.41 -10.01 19.14
C LYS A 197 12.06 -9.20 18.03
N ILE A 198 12.32 -7.93 18.32
CA ILE A 198 13.19 -7.07 17.52
C ILE A 198 14.60 -7.20 18.11
N LEU A 199 15.54 -7.70 17.32
CA LEU A 199 16.89 -8.09 17.77
C LEU A 199 17.86 -6.91 17.85
N ARG A 200 17.66 -5.91 17.00
CA ARG A 200 18.53 -4.73 16.88
C ARG A 200 17.80 -3.49 17.35
N LYS A 201 18.51 -2.58 18.01
CA LYS A 201 18.01 -1.22 18.24
C LYS A 201 18.03 -0.46 16.90
N VAL A 202 16.86 -0.30 16.31
CA VAL A 202 16.61 0.54 15.12
C VAL A 202 16.10 1.92 15.55
N GLU A 203 16.53 2.99 14.89
CA GLU A 203 16.19 4.38 15.25
C GLU A 203 15.16 5.02 14.30
N THR A 204 15.13 4.61 13.03
CA THR A 204 14.18 5.10 12.01
C THR A 204 13.35 3.95 11.42
N ILE A 205 12.17 4.27 10.86
CA ILE A 205 11.26 3.24 10.34
C ILE A 205 11.81 2.55 9.08
N ASP A 206 12.61 3.25 8.28
CA ASP A 206 13.16 2.75 7.02
C ASP A 206 14.41 1.86 7.22
N ASP A 207 15.02 1.91 8.41
CA ASP A 207 16.25 1.17 8.72
C ASP A 207 16.00 -0.31 9.08
N PHE A 208 14.75 -0.74 9.24
CA PHE A 208 14.41 -2.12 9.57
C PHE A 208 14.74 -3.08 8.42
N LYS A 209 15.27 -4.26 8.77
CA LYS A 209 15.57 -5.36 7.86
C LYS A 209 14.88 -6.64 8.33
N ALA A 210 14.68 -7.60 7.42
CA ALA A 210 14.06 -8.88 7.76
C ALA A 210 14.80 -9.63 8.89
N GLU A 211 16.13 -9.54 8.91
CA GLU A 211 17.00 -10.13 9.93
C GLU A 211 16.87 -9.50 11.33
N ASP A 212 16.23 -8.34 11.46
CA ASP A 212 15.98 -7.71 12.76
C ASP A 212 14.84 -8.38 13.53
N PHE A 213 14.07 -9.26 12.88
CA PHE A 213 12.89 -9.88 13.48
C PHE A 213 13.11 -11.36 13.76
N LYS A 214 12.78 -11.78 14.99
CA LYS A 214 12.78 -13.19 15.40
C LYS A 214 11.42 -13.57 15.95
N ILE A 215 10.85 -14.63 15.40
CA ILE A 215 9.62 -15.25 15.91
C ILE A 215 10.02 -16.45 16.77
N GLU A 216 9.62 -16.45 18.04
CA GLU A 216 9.92 -17.51 19.00
C GLU A 216 8.65 -18.28 19.39
N GLY A 217 8.76 -19.60 19.53
CA GLY A 217 7.64 -20.45 19.94
C GLY A 217 6.56 -20.63 18.87
N TYR A 218 6.84 -20.35 17.60
CA TYR A 218 5.87 -20.57 16.53
C TYR A 218 5.74 -22.06 16.20
N ASN A 219 4.63 -22.64 16.64
CA ASN A 219 4.30 -24.06 16.44
C ASN A 219 2.90 -24.21 15.82
N PRO A 220 2.67 -23.74 14.58
CA PRO A 220 1.36 -23.82 13.93
C PRO A 220 1.03 -25.27 13.55
N HIS A 221 -0.25 -25.51 13.25
CA HIS A 221 -0.67 -26.73 12.54
C HIS A 221 -0.15 -26.72 11.08
N PRO A 222 -0.11 -27.87 10.39
CA PRO A 222 0.33 -27.92 8.99
C PRO A 222 -0.47 -26.99 8.08
N THR A 223 0.21 -26.35 7.12
CA THR A 223 -0.40 -25.41 6.18
C THR A 223 -1.59 -26.04 5.44
N ILE A 224 -2.68 -25.29 5.34
CA ILE A 224 -3.82 -25.62 4.49
C ILE A 224 -3.67 -24.79 3.21
N LYS A 225 -3.67 -25.45 2.05
CA LYS A 225 -3.62 -24.76 0.77
C LYS A 225 -5.00 -24.21 0.42
N MET A 226 -5.05 -22.92 0.08
CA MET A 226 -6.22 -22.23 -0.45
C MET A 226 -5.77 -21.44 -1.68
N GLU A 227 -6.49 -21.56 -2.78
CA GLU A 227 -6.17 -20.85 -4.03
C GLU A 227 -6.74 -19.43 -4.00
N MET A 228 -5.96 -18.43 -4.42
CA MET A 228 -6.47 -17.06 -4.53
C MET A 228 -7.57 -17.01 -5.59
N ALA A 229 -8.66 -16.31 -5.28
CA ALA A 229 -9.64 -15.94 -6.30
C ALA A 229 -9.02 -14.87 -7.22
N LEU A 230 -9.10 -15.10 -8.53
CA LEU A 230 -8.66 -14.17 -9.57
C LEU A 230 -9.77 -13.19 -9.94
#